data_AF-A0A6V7MA63-F1
#
_entry.id   AF-A0A6V7MA63-F1
#
_cell.length_a   1.000
_cell.length_b   1.000
_cell.length_c   1.000
_cell.angle_alpha   90.00
_cell.angle_beta   90.00
_cell.angle_gamma   90.00
#
_symmetry.space_group_name_H-M   'P 1'
#
loop_
_entity.id
_entity.type
_entity.pdbx_description
1 polymer ?
#
loop_
_entity_poly.entity_id
_entity_poly.type
_entity_poly.pdbx_seq_one_letter_code
_entity_poly.pdbx_strand_id
1 'polypeptide(L)'
;YGRASNGTWQGGMIGQLVREEIDLAFGGIWLQADAYKFVNLSIPWYHVSINFLVPRPKPITNIWALMRPLNPYVWLTIIFIFFLQSLNIWLKALINPSVPSSN
;
A
#
# COMPACT_ATOMS: atom_id res chain seq x y z
N TYR A 1 2.58 30.31 6.22
CA TYR A 1 2.33 31.61 6.90
C TYR A 1 3.66 32.31 7.27
N GLY A 2 4.66 32.25 6.39
CA GLY A 2 6.03 32.72 6.66
C GLY A 2 6.91 31.65 7.32
N ARG A 3 8.11 32.05 7.76
CA ARG A 3 9.09 31.18 8.46
C ARG A 3 9.98 31.99 9.40
N ALA A 4 10.44 31.38 10.49
CA ALA A 4 11.47 31.98 11.35
C ALA A 4 12.82 32.00 10.62
N SER A 5 13.55 33.11 10.69
CA SER A 5 14.86 33.31 10.08
C SER A 5 15.66 34.36 10.88
N ASN A 6 16.87 34.01 11.29
CA ASN A 6 17.79 34.91 12.01
C ASN A 6 17.15 35.65 13.21
N GLY A 7 16.32 34.96 13.99
CA GLY A 7 15.66 35.54 15.16
C GLY A 7 14.49 36.48 14.85
N THR A 8 14.06 36.61 13.60
CA THR A 8 12.85 37.34 13.20
C THR A 8 11.94 36.46 12.35
N TRP A 9 10.68 36.85 12.19
CA TRP A 9 9.74 36.13 11.34
C TRP A 9 9.69 36.73 9.93
N GLN A 10 9.99 35.93 8.90
CA GLN A 10 10.03 36.37 7.51
C GLN A 10 8.77 35.95 6.75
N GLY A 11 8.04 36.98 6.27
CA GLY A 11 6.93 36.86 5.32
C GLY A 11 5.65 36.20 5.86
N GLY A 12 4.65 36.10 4.99
CA GLY A 12 3.34 35.51 5.28
C GLY A 12 2.53 36.22 6.37
N MET A 13 1.38 35.63 6.73
CA MET A 13 0.43 36.24 7.67
C MET A 13 1.01 36.50 9.07
N ILE A 14 1.85 35.59 9.60
CA ILE A 14 2.50 35.83 10.90
C ILE A 14 3.47 37.00 10.81
N GLY A 15 4.17 37.18 9.69
CA GLY A 15 5.06 38.33 9.51
C GLY A 15 4.31 39.66 9.43
N GLN A 16 3.10 39.68 8.87
CA GLN A 16 2.25 40.88 8.86
C GLN A 16 1.75 41.21 10.27
N LEU A 17 1.41 40.18 11.06
CA LEU A 17 1.01 40.34 12.47
C LEU A 17 2.15 40.89 13.33
N VAL A 18 3.39 40.40 13.12
CA VAL A 18 4.60 40.90 13.81
C VAL A 18 4.94 42.34 13.44
N ARG A 19 4.63 42.77 12.20
CA ARG A 19 4.84 44.15 11.74
C ARG A 19 3.64 45.08 12.04
N GLU A 20 2.64 44.59 12.76
CA GLU A 20 1.41 45.33 13.09
C GLU A 20 0.66 45.85 11.84
N GLU A 21 0.79 45.15 10.70
CA GLU A 21 0.07 45.47 9.46
C GLU A 21 -1.36 44.93 9.47
N ILE A 22 -1.63 43.94 10.33
CA ILE A 22 -2.93 43.29 10.54
C ILE A 22 -3.15 43.01 12.02
N ASP A 23 -4.40 43.03 12.47
CA ASP A 23 -4.75 42.77 13.88
C ASP A 23 -5.01 41.27 14.16
N LEU A 24 -5.42 40.51 13.13
CA LEU A 24 -5.80 39.11 13.27
C LEU A 24 -5.45 38.30 12.03
N ALA A 25 -4.78 37.16 12.22
CA ALA A 25 -4.54 36.16 11.20
C ALA A 25 -5.37 34.91 11.48
N PHE A 26 -6.27 34.54 10.55
CA PHE A 26 -7.10 33.34 10.65
C PHE A 26 -6.87 32.42 9.45
N GLY A 27 -6.62 31.12 9.70
CA GLY A 27 -6.43 30.13 8.65
C GLY A 27 -5.79 28.83 9.15
N GLY A 28 -5.32 27.99 8.23
CA GLY A 28 -4.58 26.76 8.52
C GLY A 28 -3.16 27.03 9.01
N ILE A 29 -3.03 27.61 10.20
CA ILE A 29 -1.75 27.88 10.84
C ILE A 29 -1.40 26.71 11.74
N TRP A 30 -0.23 26.10 11.53
CA TRP A 30 0.23 25.01 12.39
C TRP A 30 0.78 25.57 13.69
N LEU A 31 0.46 24.88 14.78
CA LEU A 31 0.99 25.19 16.10
C LEU A 31 2.48 24.81 16.13
N GLN A 32 3.36 25.81 16.15
CA GLN A 32 4.81 25.60 16.19
C GLN A 32 5.42 26.40 17.33
N ALA A 33 6.41 25.81 18.02
CA ALA A 33 7.10 26.45 19.14
C ALA A 33 7.82 27.74 18.72
N ASP A 34 8.27 27.84 17.47
CA ASP A 34 8.93 29.06 16.99
C ASP A 34 7.94 30.20 16.74
N ALA A 35 6.75 29.91 16.21
CA ALA A 35 5.71 30.92 16.03
C ALA A 35 5.23 31.50 17.38
N TYR A 36 5.16 30.65 18.41
CA TYR A 36 4.82 31.07 19.78
C TYR A 36 5.76 32.11 20.39
N LYS A 37 7.01 32.22 19.90
CA LYS A 37 7.96 33.23 20.38
C LYS A 37 7.68 34.63 19.83
N PHE A 38 6.96 34.73 18.72
CA PHE A 38 6.70 35.98 18.00
C PHE A 38 5.26 36.44 18.11
N VAL A 39 4.30 35.52 18.22
CA VAL A 39 2.86 35.83 18.24
C VAL A 39 2.10 34.97 19.25
N ASN A 40 1.06 35.53 19.85
CA ASN A 40 0.15 34.80 20.74
C ASN A 40 -0.87 34.01 19.91
N LEU A 41 -0.77 32.68 19.94
CA LEU A 41 -1.70 31.77 19.27
C LEU A 41 -2.84 31.37 20.21
N SER A 42 -4.04 31.19 19.66
CA SER A 42 -5.19 30.65 20.38
C SER A 42 -5.02 29.15 20.66
N ILE A 43 -5.94 28.59 21.46
CA ILE A 43 -6.01 27.13 21.64
C ILE A 43 -6.33 26.44 20.31
N PRO A 44 -5.73 25.26 20.04
CA PRO A 44 -6.02 24.51 18.82
C PRO A 44 -7.48 24.04 18.84
N TRP A 45 -8.24 24.34 17.78
CA TRP A 45 -9.66 23.96 17.67
C TRP A 45 -9.89 22.58 17.05
N TYR A 46 -8.87 22.02 16.39
CA TYR A 46 -8.89 20.72 15.72
C TYR A 46 -7.48 20.13 15.62
N HIS A 47 -7.38 18.80 15.65
CA HIS A 47 -6.13 18.09 15.45
C HIS A 47 -6.11 17.50 14.03
N VAL A 48 -5.05 17.78 13.28
CA VAL A 48 -4.87 17.25 11.91
C VAL A 48 -3.65 16.35 11.90
N SER A 49 -3.81 15.15 11.35
CA SER A 49 -2.72 14.23 11.09
C SER A 49 -2.31 14.30 9.62
N ILE A 50 -1.00 14.24 9.36
CA ILE A 50 -0.48 14.15 7.99
C ILE A 50 -0.70 12.73 7.49
N ASN A 51 -1.50 12.59 6.43
CA ASN A 51 -1.74 11.31 5.77
C ASN A 51 -1.18 11.35 4.35
N PHE A 52 -0.54 10.26 3.93
CA PHE A 52 -0.09 10.10 2.56
C PHE A 52 -1.26 9.62 1.70
N LEU A 53 -1.61 10.41 0.68
CA LEU A 53 -2.58 9.99 -0.32
C LEU A 53 -1.87 9.17 -1.40
N VAL A 54 -2.17 7.87 -1.45
CA VAL A 54 -1.68 6.96 -2.50
C VAL A 54 -2.80 6.59 -3.46
N PRO A 55 -2.50 6.38 -4.76
CA PRO A 55 -3.50 5.89 -5.69
C PRO A 55 -4.00 4.52 -5.24
N ARG A 56 -5.32 4.28 -5.38
CA ARG A 56 -5.92 2.99 -5.07
C ARG A 56 -5.26 1.89 -5.90
N PRO A 57 -4.79 0.77 -5.30
CA PRO A 57 -4.24 -0.33 -6.06
C PRO A 57 -5.32 -0.90 -6.99
N LYS A 58 -4.96 -1.11 -8.25
CA LYS A 58 -5.87 -1.74 -9.23
C LYS A 58 -6.12 -3.19 -8.78
N PRO A 59 -7.39 -3.67 -8.79
CA PRO A 59 -7.66 -5.06 -8.44
C PRO A 59 -6.97 -5.97 -9.45
N ILE A 60 -6.13 -6.87 -8.96
CA ILE A 60 -5.45 -7.87 -9.78
C ILE A 60 -6.41 -9.05 -9.92
N THR A 61 -7.36 -8.98 -10.84
CA THR A 61 -8.23 -10.13 -11.17
C THR A 61 -7.44 -11.07 -12.08
N ASN A 62 -6.45 -11.77 -11.53
CA ASN A 62 -5.66 -12.72 -12.28
C ASN A 62 -5.87 -14.13 -11.73
N ILE A 63 -6.64 -14.95 -12.46
CA ILE A 63 -6.87 -16.37 -12.13
C ILE A 63 -5.55 -17.16 -12.17
N TRP A 64 -4.57 -16.73 -12.96
CA TRP A 64 -3.21 -17.30 -12.96
C TRP A 64 -2.40 -16.96 -11.71
N ALA A 65 -2.85 -16.04 -10.85
CA ALA A 65 -2.21 -15.82 -9.55
C ALA A 65 -2.27 -17.08 -8.67
N LEU A 66 -3.27 -17.95 -8.87
CA LEU A 66 -3.37 -19.23 -8.16
C LEU A 66 -2.23 -20.18 -8.50
N MET A 67 -1.64 -20.08 -9.69
CA MET A 67 -0.52 -20.92 -10.12
C MET A 67 0.85 -20.34 -9.74
N ARG A 68 0.93 -19.10 -9.22
CA ARG A 68 2.17 -18.46 -8.75
C ARG A 68 2.88 -19.09 -7.54
N PRO A 69 2.20 -19.69 -6.55
CA PRO A 69 2.89 -20.17 -5.35
C PRO A 69 3.69 -21.44 -5.62
N LEU A 70 3.42 -22.15 -6.72
CA LEU A 70 4.10 -23.38 -7.09
C LEU A 70 5.08 -23.14 -8.23
N ASN A 71 6.28 -23.71 -8.08
CA ASN A 71 7.30 -23.64 -9.13
C ASN A 71 6.81 -24.37 -10.40
N PRO A 72 7.01 -23.82 -11.61
CA PRO A 72 6.67 -24.50 -12.88
C PRO A 72 7.20 -25.94 -12.98
N TYR A 73 8.35 -26.26 -12.37
CA TYR A 73 8.86 -27.64 -12.35
C TYR A 73 7.95 -28.62 -11.60
N VAL A 74 7.24 -28.16 -10.56
CA VAL A 74 6.30 -29.01 -9.80
C VAL A 74 5.09 -29.35 -10.67
N TRP A 75 4.57 -28.38 -11.42
CA TRP A 75 3.47 -28.62 -12.36
C TRP A 75 3.85 -29.62 -13.45
N LEU A 76 5.05 -29.49 -14.03
CA LEU A 76 5.57 -30.46 -15.00
C LEU A 76 5.70 -31.86 -14.39
N THR A 77 6.14 -31.94 -13.13
CA THR A 77 6.27 -33.21 -12.41
C THR A 77 4.91 -33.89 -12.17
N ILE A 78 3.87 -33.11 -11.81
CA ILE A 78 2.50 -33.63 -11.65
C ILE A 78 2.00 -34.23 -12.97
N ILE A 79 2.16 -33.49 -14.08
CA ILE A 79 1.77 -33.95 -15.41
C ILE A 79 2.53 -35.23 -15.79
N PHE A 80 3.84 -35.25 -15.55
CA PHE A 80 4.69 -36.40 -15.85
C PHE A 80 4.29 -37.65 -15.06
N ILE A 81 4.04 -37.53 -13.75
CA ILE A 81 3.58 -38.64 -12.92
C ILE A 81 2.21 -39.14 -13.38
N PHE A 82 1.30 -38.24 -13.78
CA PHE A 82 0.00 -38.62 -14.35
C PHE A 82 0.15 -39.48 -15.61
N PHE A 83 1.04 -39.08 -16.53
CA PHE A 83 1.33 -39.86 -17.74
C PHE A 83 1.96 -41.22 -17.41
N LEU A 84 2.92 -41.26 -16.48
CA LEU A 84 3.53 -42.51 -16.05
C LEU A 84 2.49 -43.46 -15.43
N GLN A 85 1.58 -42.96 -14.58
CA GLN A 85 0.53 -43.80 -13.99
C GLN A 85 -0.44 -44.32 -15.04
N SER A 86 -0.86 -43.46 -15.97
CA SER A 86 -1.69 -43.87 -17.11
C SER A 86 -1.02 -44.97 -17.94
N LEU A 87 0.27 -44.80 -18.25
CA LEU A 87 1.07 -45.79 -18.97
C LEU A 87 1.19 -47.11 -18.19
N ASN A 88 1.43 -47.05 -16.88
CA ASN A 88 1.48 -48.24 -16.03
C ASN A 88 0.17 -49.02 -16.04
N ILE A 89 -0.97 -48.32 -15.96
CA ILE A 89 -2.30 -48.94 -16.04
C ILE A 89 -2.50 -49.58 -17.42
N TRP A 90 -2.14 -48.88 -18.49
CA TRP A 90 -2.24 -49.38 -19.86
C TRP A 90 -1.37 -50.63 -20.10
N LEU A 91 -0.11 -50.61 -19.64
CA LEU A 91 0.79 -51.76 -19.73
C LEU A 91 0.25 -52.96 -18.93
N LYS A 92 -0.29 -52.73 -17.73
CA LYS A 92 -0.91 -53.78 -16.92
C LYS A 92 -2.15 -54.38 -17.62
N ALA A 93 -2.95 -53.55 -18.28
CA ALA A 93 -4.10 -54.00 -19.06
C ALA A 93 -3.68 -54.81 -20.31
N LEU A 94 -2.53 -54.49 -20.90
CA LEU A 94 -1.98 -55.23 -22.04
C LEU A 94 -1.44 -56.61 -21.64
N ILE A 95 -0.79 -56.72 -20.47
CA ILE A 95 -0.16 -57.96 -19.98
C ILE A 95 -1.21 -58.92 -19.38
N ASN A 96 -2.21 -58.40 -18.66
CA ASN A 96 -3.31 -59.18 -18.11
C ASN A 96 -4.65 -58.71 -18.73
N PRO A 97 -5.02 -59.22 -19.92
CA PRO A 97 -6.31 -58.88 -20.54
C PRO A 97 -7.53 -59.44 -19.78
N SER A 98 -7.35 -60.15 -18.65
CA SER A 98 -8.41 -60.77 -17.87
C SER A 98 -8.66 -60.07 -16.52
N VAL A 99 -9.10 -58.81 -16.55
CA VAL A 99 -9.92 -58.26 -15.46
C VAL A 99 -11.34 -58.08 -16.02
N PRO A 100 -12.28 -59.00 -15.73
CA PRO A 100 -13.66 -58.89 -16.18
C PRO A 100 -14.43 -57.83 -15.37
N SER A 101 -15.26 -57.07 -16.10
CA SER A 101 -16.44 -56.28 -15.70
C SER A 101 -16.48 -55.63 -14.31
N SER A 102 -16.58 -54.30 -14.31
CA SER A 102 -17.33 -53.54 -13.29
C SER A 102 -18.63 -54.26 -12.92
N ASN A 103 -18.90 -54.38 -11.62
CA ASN A 103 -20.28 -54.50 -11.12
C ASN A 103 -21.04 -53.19 -11.37
#